data_AF-A0A4Q3WB61-F1
#
_entry.id   AF-A0A4Q3WB61-F1
#
_cell.length_a   1.000
_cell.length_b   1.000
_cell.length_c   1.000
_cell.angle_alpha   90.00
_cell.angle_beta   90.00
_cell.angle_gamma   90.00
#
_symmetry.space_group_name_H-M   'P 1'
#
loop_
_entity.id
_entity.type
_entity.pdbx_description
1 polymer ?
#
loop_
_entity_poly.entity_id
_entity_poly.type
_entity_poly.pdbx_seq_one_letter_code
_entity_poly.pdbx_strand_id
1 'polypeptide(L)'
;MAPASILAALWADGITVDLIDGDLLLISPASALTNAQRDSLKANKPAVLTFLHEAEHIATALMEVAMRACHAHGDGPAARAEMQADCLATPPHLCADLLDHFRASYPPKETRNG
;
A
#
# COMPACT_ATOMS: atom_id res chain seq x y z
N MET A 1 1.87 -13.07 -15.97
CA MET A 1 2.47 -11.75 -15.66
C MET A 1 2.25 -11.51 -14.17
N ALA A 2 3.20 -10.93 -13.44
CA ALA A 2 2.99 -10.70 -12.00
C ALA A 2 1.95 -9.58 -11.79
N PRO A 3 1.03 -9.69 -10.80
CA PRO A 3 0.04 -8.65 -10.49
C PRO A 3 0.67 -7.29 -10.24
N ALA A 4 1.78 -7.26 -9.50
CA ALA A 4 2.54 -6.05 -9.22
C ALA A 4 3.02 -5.34 -10.51
N SER A 5 3.45 -6.08 -11.54
CA SER A 5 3.89 -5.50 -12.81
C SER A 5 2.74 -4.91 -13.63
N ILE A 6 1.55 -5.52 -13.57
CA ILE A 6 0.35 -5.00 -14.23
C ILE A 6 -0.04 -3.67 -13.59
N LEU A 7 -0.11 -3.63 -12.26
CA LEU A 7 -0.46 -2.42 -11.51
C LEU A 7 0.59 -1.33 -11.67
N ALA A 8 1.89 -1.67 -11.62
CA ALA A 8 2.97 -0.71 -11.83
C ALA A 8 2.91 -0.05 -13.20
N ALA A 9 2.58 -0.80 -14.26
CA ALA A 9 2.39 -0.23 -15.58
C ALA A 9 1.20 0.74 -15.62
N LEU A 10 0.09 0.40 -14.98
CA LEU A 10 -1.09 1.28 -14.89
C LEU A 10 -0.77 2.57 -14.12
N TRP A 11 -0.11 2.47 -12.97
CA TRP A 11 0.29 3.64 -12.19
C TRP A 11 1.29 4.53 -12.93
N ALA A 12 2.23 3.95 -13.69
CA ALA A 12 3.14 4.71 -14.53
C ALA A 12 2.42 5.50 -15.63
N ASP A 13 1.30 4.97 -16.13
CA ASP A 13 0.41 5.65 -17.08
C ASP A 13 -0.55 6.64 -16.39
N GLY A 14 -0.42 6.86 -15.08
CA GLY A 14 -1.29 7.74 -14.29
C GLY A 14 -2.68 7.16 -14.03
N ILE A 15 -2.84 5.84 -14.17
CA ILE A 15 -4.08 5.12 -13.92
C ILE A 15 -4.01 4.52 -12.51
N THR A 16 -4.88 4.97 -11.61
CA THR A 16 -5.06 4.36 -10.30
C THR A 16 -5.95 3.13 -10.39
N VAL A 17 -5.68 2.18 -9.51
CA VAL A 17 -6.45 0.95 -9.35
C VAL A 17 -6.63 0.74 -7.85
N ASP A 18 -7.87 0.86 -7.40
CA ASP A 18 -8.24 0.79 -5.99
C ASP A 18 -9.22 -0.38 -5.78
N LEU A 19 -9.18 -0.96 -4.59
CA LEU A 19 -10.14 -1.97 -4.17
C LEU A 19 -11.35 -1.28 -3.53
N ILE A 20 -12.55 -1.59 -4.02
CA ILE A 20 -13.81 -1.13 -3.45
C ILE A 20 -14.74 -2.33 -3.22
N ASP A 21 -15.67 -2.22 -2.27
CA ASP A 21 -16.64 -3.26 -1.94
C ASP A 21 -16.02 -4.66 -1.73
N GLY A 22 -14.77 -4.70 -1.23
CA GLY A 22 -14.01 -5.92 -0.95
C GLY A 22 -13.44 -6.64 -2.17
N ASP A 23 -14.11 -6.69 -3.31
CA ASP A 23 -13.69 -7.50 -4.47
C ASP A 23 -13.84 -6.80 -5.84
N LEU A 24 -14.19 -5.51 -5.83
CA LEU A 24 -14.34 -4.72 -7.05
C LEU A 24 -13.12 -3.82 -7.25
N LEU A 25 -12.69 -3.71 -8.50
CA LEU A 25 -11.60 -2.83 -8.89
C LEU A 25 -12.19 -1.52 -9.41
N LEU A 26 -11.88 -0.43 -8.74
CA LEU A 26 -12.11 0.92 -9.24
C LEU A 26 -10.89 1.36 -10.04
N ILE A 27 -11.10 1.87 -11.26
CA ILE A 27 -10.03 2.33 -12.13
C ILE A 27 -10.27 3.80 -12.47
N SER A 28 -9.28 4.65 -12.24
CA SER A 28 -9.37 6.09 -12.50
C SER A 28 -8.09 6.65 -13.12
N PRO A 29 -8.17 7.45 -14.21
CA PRO A 29 -9.35 7.70 -15.02
C PRO A 29 -9.68 6.49 -15.93
N ALA A 30 -10.93 6.03 -15.91
CA ALA A 30 -11.35 4.88 -16.72
C ALA A 30 -11.19 5.08 -18.24
N SER A 31 -11.19 6.33 -18.71
CA SER A 31 -10.98 6.71 -20.11
C SER A 31 -9.55 6.48 -20.60
N ALA A 32 -8.56 6.43 -19.71
CA ALA A 32 -7.17 6.14 -20.05
C ALA A 32 -6.89 4.63 -20.19
N LEU A 33 -7.82 3.77 -19.74
CA LEU A 33 -7.63 2.32 -19.77
C LEU A 33 -7.81 1.76 -21.18
N THR A 34 -6.71 1.31 -21.78
CA THR A 34 -6.70 0.65 -23.09
C THR A 34 -7.36 -0.74 -23.05
N ASN A 35 -7.76 -1.25 -24.21
CA ASN A 35 -8.33 -2.60 -24.30
C ASN A 35 -7.34 -3.69 -23.85
N ALA A 36 -6.06 -3.56 -24.21
CA ALA A 36 -5.02 -4.50 -23.81
C ALA A 36 -4.78 -4.53 -22.30
N GLN A 37 -4.79 -3.36 -21.64
CA GLN A 37 -4.72 -3.26 -20.18
C GLN A 37 -5.95 -3.87 -19.51
N ARG A 38 -7.16 -3.59 -20.05
CA ARG A 38 -8.41 -4.18 -19.56
C ARG A 38 -8.41 -5.70 -19.65
N ASP A 39 -7.94 -6.25 -20.76
CA ASP A 39 -7.87 -7.70 -20.97
C ASP A 39 -6.82 -8.34 -20.05
N SER A 40 -5.70 -7.66 -19.83
CA SER A 40 -4.66 -8.08 -18.87
C SER A 40 -5.19 -8.11 -17.43
N LEU A 41 -5.93 -7.08 -17.00
CA LEU A 41 -6.58 -7.04 -15.69
C LEU A 41 -7.63 -8.14 -15.54
N LYS A 42 -8.47 -8.37 -16.56
CA LYS A 42 -9.47 -9.45 -16.53
C LYS A 42 -8.82 -10.83 -16.43
N ALA A 43 -7.78 -11.08 -17.22
CA ALA A 43 -7.07 -12.36 -17.23
C ALA A 43 -6.35 -12.67 -15.92
N ASN A 44 -5.95 -11.63 -15.16
CA ASN A 44 -5.22 -11.78 -13.90
C ASN A 44 -6.04 -11.31 -12.68
N LYS A 45 -7.34 -11.08 -12.83
CA LYS A 45 -8.19 -10.42 -11.81
C LYS A 45 -8.06 -11.06 -10.41
N PRO A 46 -8.12 -12.40 -10.24
CA PRO A 46 -8.00 -13.00 -8.92
C PRO A 46 -6.65 -12.70 -8.26
N ALA A 47 -5.57 -12.76 -9.03
CA ALA A 47 -4.23 -12.50 -8.52
C ALA A 47 -4.01 -11.00 -8.20
N VAL A 48 -4.64 -10.10 -8.96
CA VAL A 48 -4.66 -8.65 -8.67
C VAL A 48 -5.43 -8.37 -7.39
N LEU A 49 -6.59 -8.98 -7.20
CA LEU A 49 -7.37 -8.84 -5.95
C LEU A 49 -6.57 -9.34 -4.75
N THR A 50 -6.00 -10.55 -4.82
CA THR A 50 -5.17 -11.08 -3.73
C THR A 50 -4.00 -10.14 -3.40
N PHE A 51 -3.32 -9.61 -4.42
CA PHE A 51 -2.23 -8.67 -4.21
C PHE A 51 -2.69 -7.37 -3.54
N LEU A 52 -3.82 -6.80 -3.95
CA LEU A 52 -4.35 -5.57 -3.34
C LEU A 52 -4.79 -5.79 -1.90
N HIS A 53 -5.47 -6.90 -1.60
CA HIS A 53 -5.82 -7.29 -0.23
C HIS A 53 -4.57 -7.45 0.65
N GLU A 54 -3.54 -8.11 0.13
CA GLU A 54 -2.28 -8.26 0.85
C GLU A 54 -1.62 -6.89 1.09
N ALA A 55 -1.63 -6.01 0.10
CA ALA A 55 -1.09 -4.67 0.23
C ALA A 55 -1.87 -3.79 1.21
N GLU A 56 -3.20 -3.90 1.30
CA GLU A 56 -4.02 -3.22 2.32
C GLU A 56 -3.65 -3.67 3.74
N HIS A 57 -3.46 -4.97 3.94
CA HIS A 57 -2.98 -5.50 5.21
C HIS A 57 -1.58 -4.97 5.57
N ILE A 58 -0.68 -4.91 4.58
CA ILE A 58 0.68 -4.37 4.76
C ILE A 58 0.62 -2.88 5.07
N ALA A 59 -0.21 -2.09 4.37
CA ALA A 59 -0.38 -0.66 4.63
C ALA A 59 -0.90 -0.40 6.05
N THR A 60 -1.83 -1.25 6.53
CA THR A 60 -2.30 -1.20 7.92
C THR A 60 -1.16 -1.46 8.91
N ALA A 61 -0.37 -2.50 8.68
CA ALA A 61 0.79 -2.81 9.53
C ALA A 61 1.86 -1.71 9.46
N LEU A 62 2.08 -1.11 8.29
CA LEU A 62 2.97 0.04 8.10
C LEU A 62 2.53 1.21 8.96
N MET A 63 1.23 1.53 8.96
CA MET A 63 0.67 2.60 9.78
C MET A 63 0.97 2.38 11.27
N GLU A 64 0.82 1.16 11.77
CA GLU A 64 1.13 0.86 13.18
C GLU A 64 2.60 1.10 13.51
N VAL A 65 3.52 0.67 12.65
CA VAL A 65 4.96 0.86 12.89
C VAL A 65 5.37 2.32 12.70
N ALA A 66 4.79 3.03 11.74
CA ALA A 66 5.00 4.46 11.53
C ALA A 66 4.55 5.29 12.75
N MET A 67 3.42 4.93 13.38
CA MET A 67 2.99 5.57 14.62
C MET A 67 3.91 5.29 15.80
N ARG A 68 4.54 4.10 15.85
CA ARG A 68 5.59 3.81 16.85
C ARG A 68 6.84 4.66 16.62
N ALA A 69 7.23 4.86 15.36
CA ALA A 69 8.32 5.76 15.00
C ALA A 69 8.02 7.18 15.49
N CYS A 70 6.83 7.71 15.19
CA CYS A 70 6.38 9.01 15.68
C CYS A 70 6.46 9.12 17.21
N HIS A 71 6.03 8.07 17.92
CA HIS A 71 6.12 8.02 19.37
C HIS A 71 7.57 8.03 19.87
N ALA A 72 8.47 7.29 19.22
CA ALA A 72 9.88 7.23 19.57
C ALA A 72 10.60 8.58 19.38
N HIS A 73 10.21 9.35 18.37
CA HIS A 73 10.73 10.70 18.11
C HIS A 73 10.09 11.79 18.97
N GLY A 74 9.00 11.47 19.68
CA GLY A 74 8.25 12.46 20.45
C GLY A 74 7.39 13.38 19.59
N ASP A 75 7.03 12.94 18.38
CA ASP A 75 6.26 13.73 17.42
C ASP A 75 4.88 14.12 17.96
N GLY A 76 4.56 15.39 17.76
CA GLY A 76 3.26 15.98 18.09
C GLY A 76 2.16 15.59 17.11
N PRO A 77 0.90 16.01 17.37
CA PRO A 77 -0.25 15.62 16.56
C PRO A 77 -0.14 15.98 15.06
N ALA A 78 0.48 17.11 14.73
CA ALA A 78 0.66 17.55 13.34
C ALA A 78 1.58 16.59 12.57
N ALA A 79 2.77 16.32 13.08
CA ALA A 79 3.73 15.40 12.47
C ALA A 79 3.19 13.97 12.34
N ARG A 80 2.37 13.52 13.31
CA ARG A 80 1.66 12.23 13.21
C ARG A 80 0.63 12.22 12.08
N ALA A 81 -0.13 13.30 11.91
CA ALA A 81 -1.10 13.40 10.83
C ALA A 81 -0.40 13.44 9.46
N GLU A 82 0.75 14.11 9.35
CA GLU A 82 1.59 14.10 8.15
C GLU A 82 2.11 12.69 7.85
N MET A 83 2.66 11.98 8.85
CA MET A 83 3.09 10.59 8.68
C MET A 83 1.96 9.66 8.22
N GLN A 84 0.73 9.85 8.75
CA GLN A 84 -0.43 9.09 8.30
C GLN A 84 -0.77 9.39 6.84
N ALA A 85 -0.75 10.66 6.44
CA ALA A 85 -0.99 11.07 5.06
C ALA A 85 0.05 10.46 4.10
N ASP A 86 1.34 10.45 4.49
CA ASP A 86 2.42 9.86 3.71
C ASP A 86 2.27 8.34 3.57
N CYS A 87 1.90 7.64 4.65
CA CYS A 87 1.62 6.20 4.59
C CYS A 87 0.42 5.89 3.69
N LEU A 88 -0.63 6.72 3.70
CA LEU A 88 -1.80 6.55 2.82
C LEU A 88 -1.51 6.90 1.35
N ALA A 89 -0.60 7.85 1.11
CA ALA A 89 -0.16 8.21 -0.24
C ALA A 89 0.85 7.20 -0.81
N THR A 90 1.41 6.31 0.01
CA THR A 90 2.38 5.32 -0.42
C THR A 90 1.70 4.30 -1.35
N PRO A 91 2.22 4.12 -2.58
CA PRO A 91 1.68 3.12 -3.50
C PRO A 91 1.73 1.71 -2.90
N PRO A 92 0.70 0.85 -3.12
CA PRO A 92 0.60 -0.48 -2.50
C PRO A 92 1.83 -1.37 -2.70
N HIS A 93 2.51 -1.25 -3.85
CA HIS A 93 3.71 -2.02 -4.17
C HIS A 93 4.97 -1.57 -3.40
N LEU A 94 4.99 -0.36 -2.83
CA LEU A 94 6.08 0.16 -2.02
C LEU A 94 5.85 -0.03 -0.52
N CYS A 95 4.60 -0.30 -0.11
CA CYS A 95 4.25 -0.48 1.31
C CYS A 95 5.04 -1.62 1.97
N ALA A 96 5.34 -2.70 1.23
CA ALA A 96 6.10 -3.84 1.76
C ALA A 96 7.55 -3.45 2.10
N ASP A 97 8.26 -2.86 1.14
CA ASP A 97 9.64 -2.40 1.35
C ASP A 97 9.72 -1.34 2.45
N LEU A 98 8.74 -0.43 2.49
CA LEU A 98 8.67 0.61 3.51
C LEU A 98 8.40 0.01 4.90
N LEU A 99 7.48 -0.95 5.01
CA LEU A 99 7.20 -1.65 6.26
C LEU A 99 8.45 -2.36 6.80
N ASP A 100 9.20 -3.04 5.94
CA ASP A 100 10.43 -3.72 6.34
C ASP A 100 11.50 -2.74 6.83
N HIS A 101 11.64 -1.59 6.16
CA HIS A 101 12.52 -0.52 6.62
C HIS A 101 12.13 0.00 8.00
N PHE A 102 10.83 0.25 8.23
CA PHE A 102 10.31 0.71 9.51
C PHE A 102 10.49 -0.34 10.61
N ARG A 103 10.25 -1.63 10.33
CA ARG A 103 10.45 -2.72 11.30
C ARG A 103 11.92 -2.87 11.71
N ALA A 104 12.84 -2.74 10.76
CA ALA A 104 14.27 -2.78 11.04
C ALA A 104 14.72 -1.58 11.91
N SER A 105 14.14 -0.40 11.67
CA SER A 105 14.52 0.85 12.35
C SER A 105 13.84 1.02 13.71
N TYR A 106 12.62 0.50 13.87
CA TYR A 106 11.79 0.63 15.06
C TYR A 106 11.27 -0.75 15.50
N PRO A 107 12.15 -1.63 15.99
CA PRO A 107 11.73 -2.95 16.46
C PRO A 107 10.72 -2.81 17.61
N PRO A 108 9.78 -3.75 17.75
CA PRO A 108 8.92 -3.80 18.93
C PRO A 108 9.82 -3.77 20.17
N LYS A 109 9.49 -2.92 21.15
CA LYS A 109 10.15 -2.98 22.47
C LYS A 109 9.93 -4.39 22.99
N GLU A 110 10.99 -5.22 23.00
CA GLU A 110 10.98 -6.46 23.77
C GLU A 110 10.64 -6.07 25.20
N THR A 111 9.47 -6.49 25.66
CA THR A 111 9.11 -6.44 27.07
C THR A 111 10.09 -7.35 27.78
N ARG A 112 11.21 -6.80 28.22
CA ARG A 112 12.17 -7.50 29.05
C ARG A 112 11.48 -7.69 30.40
N ASN A 113 10.84 -8.84 30.57
CA ASN A 113 10.33 -9.29 31.86
C ASN A 113 11.53 -9.35 32.82
N GLY A 114 11.61 -8.38 33.72
CA GLY A 114 12.50 -8.35 34.87
C GLY A 114 11.74 -8.79 36.11
#